data_AF-A0ABD4RWT8-F1
#
_entry.id   AF-A0ABD4RWT8-F1
#
_cell.length_a   1.000
_cell.length_b   1.000
_cell.length_c   1.000
_cell.angle_alpha   90.00
_cell.angle_beta   90.00
_cell.angle_gamma   90.00
#
_symmetry.space_group_name_H-M   'P 1'
#
loop_
_entity.id
_entity.type
_entity.pdbx_description
1 polymer ?
#
loop_
_entity_poly.entity_id
_entity_poly.type
_entity_poly.pdbx_seq_one_letter_code
_entity_poly.pdbx_strand_id
1 'polypeptide(L)'
;MIQEVREEVLLKNGLVLHTGDLVEIKYKLDEDIKEQTCKGKIKEAKELFIKLDTSERYKASERMVYSWELIDIEKVDDENEKDN
;
A
#
# COMPACT_ATOMS: atom_id res chain seq x y z
N MET A 1 21.70 11.39 15.87
CA MET A 1 20.70 11.56 14.81
C MET A 1 20.35 10.18 14.30
N ILE A 2 19.17 9.66 14.62
CA ILE A 2 18.66 8.48 13.95
C ILE A 2 17.84 9.06 12.79
N GLN A 3 18.41 9.04 11.58
CA GLN A 3 17.65 9.36 10.37
C GLN A 3 16.63 8.22 10.20
N GLU A 4 15.35 8.55 10.24
CA GLU A 4 14.30 7.64 9.77
C GLU A 4 14.59 7.32 8.30
N VAL A 5 15.05 6.10 8.04
CA VAL A 5 15.30 5.61 6.70
C VAL A 5 13.93 5.39 6.06
N ARG A 6 13.51 6.32 5.20
CA ARG A 6 12.33 6.11 4.36
C ARG A 6 12.70 5.08 3.30
N GLU A 7 12.09 3.90 3.35
CA GLU A 7 12.31 2.89 2.32
C GLU A 7 11.62 3.33 1.02
N GLU A 8 12.37 3.31 -0.08
CA GLU A 8 11.89 3.64 -1.43
C GLU A 8 11.45 2.36 -2.13
N VAL A 9 10.23 2.36 -2.65
CA VAL A 9 9.63 1.25 -3.37
C VAL A 9 9.51 1.65 -4.82
N LEU A 10 10.39 1.09 -5.66
CA LEU A 10 10.27 1.26 -7.10
C LEU A 10 9.35 0.17 -7.64
N LEU A 11 8.16 0.57 -8.07
CA LEU A 11 7.21 -0.33 -8.69
C LEU A 11 7.58 -0.56 -10.16
N LYS A 12 7.14 -1.69 -10.71
CA LYS A 12 7.32 -2.02 -12.14
C LYS A 12 6.74 -0.97 -13.09
N ASN A 13 5.75 -0.20 -12.62
CA ASN A 13 5.13 0.89 -13.37
C ASN A 13 5.95 2.20 -13.34
N GLY A 14 7.14 2.20 -12.73
CA GLY A 14 8.00 3.37 -12.58
C GLY A 14 7.57 4.34 -11.47
N LEU A 15 6.50 4.00 -10.73
CA LEU A 15 6.07 4.72 -9.54
C LEU A 15 7.07 4.49 -8.41
N VAL A 16 7.54 5.58 -7.81
CA VAL A 16 8.34 5.57 -6.59
C VAL A 16 7.40 5.88 -5.44
N LEU A 17 7.26 4.93 -4.51
CA LEU A 17 6.46 5.09 -3.29
C LEU A 17 7.37 5.07 -2.07
N HIS A 18 6.95 5.74 -1.01
CA HIS A 18 7.69 5.76 0.25
C HIS A 18 6.86 5.20 1.39
N THR A 19 7.53 4.63 2.39
CA THR A 19 6.89 4.34 3.68
C THR A 19 6.20 5.58 4.23
N GLY A 20 4.94 5.46 4.62
CA GLY A 20 4.06 6.53 5.07
C GLY A 20 3.10 7.06 4.00
N ASP A 21 3.35 6.79 2.71
CA ASP A 21 2.43 7.17 1.64
C ASP A 21 1.14 6.36 1.72
N LEU A 22 0.01 7.05 1.53
CA LEU A 22 -1.30 6.43 1.37
C LEU A 22 -1.42 5.92 -0.06
N VAL A 23 -1.73 4.63 -0.20
CA VAL A 23 -1.83 3.96 -1.49
C VAL A 23 -3.06 3.10 -1.53
N GLU A 24 -3.60 2.93 -2.73
CA GLU A 24 -4.61 1.95 -3.05
C GLU A 24 -3.93 0.84 -3.88
N ILE A 25 -4.04 -0.39 -3.40
CA ILE A 25 -3.47 -1.56 -4.03
C ILE A 25 -4.58 -2.46 -4.53
N LYS A 26 -4.52 -2.77 -5.83
CA LYS A 26 -5.31 -3.82 -6.45
C LYS A 26 -4.48 -5.11 -6.52
N TYR A 27 -4.99 -6.18 -5.93
CA TYR A 27 -4.31 -7.47 -5.89
C TYR A 27 -5.29 -8.61 -6.14
N LYS A 28 -4.78 -9.78 -6.50
CA LYS A 28 -5.57 -11.01 -6.65
C LYS A 28 -4.84 -12.16 -5.97
N LEU A 29 -5.51 -12.77 -4.99
CA LEU A 29 -5.02 -14.00 -4.37
C LEU A 29 -5.24 -15.16 -5.32
N ASP A 30 -4.37 -16.16 -5.30
CA ASP A 30 -4.48 -17.35 -6.16
C ASP A 30 -5.80 -18.10 -5.91
N GLU A 31 -6.28 -18.07 -4.67
CA GLU A 31 -7.56 -18.67 -4.24
C GLU A 31 -8.79 -17.82 -4.60
N ASP A 32 -8.61 -16.55 -5.00
CA ASP A 32 -9.68 -15.63 -5.31
C ASP A 32 -10.02 -15.61 -6.80
N ILE A 33 -11.33 -15.71 -7.10
CA ILE A 33 -11.84 -15.56 -8.46
C ILE A 33 -11.84 -14.08 -8.88
N LYS A 34 -11.89 -13.16 -7.91
CA LYS A 34 -12.05 -11.72 -8.14
C LYS A 34 -10.84 -10.93 -7.66
N GLU A 35 -10.57 -9.85 -8.36
CA GLU A 35 -9.59 -8.86 -7.93
C GLU A 35 -10.11 -8.17 -6.66
N GLN A 36 -9.22 -7.95 -5.71
CA GLN A 36 -9.48 -7.23 -4.47
C GLN A 36 -8.74 -5.89 -4.51
N THR A 37 -9.32 -4.88 -3.86
CA THR A 37 -8.66 -3.59 -3.65
C THR A 37 -8.55 -3.32 -2.16
N CYS A 38 -7.43 -2.73 -1.74
CA CYS A 38 -7.25 -2.27 -0.37
C CYS A 38 -6.52 -0.94 -0.36
N LYS A 39 -6.97 -0.04 0.51
CA LYS A 39 -6.36 1.27 0.73
C LYS A 39 -5.68 1.29 2.09
N GLY A 40 -4.46 1.81 2.16
CA GLY A 40 -3.71 1.88 3.40
C GLY A 40 -2.38 2.60 3.23
N LYS A 41 -1.75 2.94 4.37
CA LYS A 41 -0.43 3.57 4.37
C LYS A 41 0.67 2.52 4.27
N ILE A 42 1.69 2.74 3.47
CA ILE A 42 2.83 1.83 3.38
C ILE A 42 3.57 1.84 4.71
N LYS A 43 3.58 0.71 5.39
CA LYS A 43 4.30 0.50 6.65
C LYS A 43 5.70 -0.02 6.41
N GLU A 44 5.81 -0.99 5.51
CA GLU A 44 7.05 -1.64 5.13
C GLU A 44 6.92 -2.05 3.68
N ALA A 45 8.00 -1.97 2.91
CA ALA A 45 8.00 -2.43 1.55
C ALA A 45 9.35 -3.02 1.19
N LYS A 46 9.30 -4.26 0.74
CA LYS A 46 10.44 -5.08 0.35
C LYS A 46 10.26 -5.51 -1.09
N GLU A 47 11.32 -6.04 -1.69
CA GLU A 47 11.30 -6.53 -3.08
C GLU A 47 10.16 -7.54 -3.37
N LEU A 48 9.82 -8.36 -2.37
CA LEU A 48 8.84 -9.44 -2.50
C LEU A 48 7.42 -9.08 -2.04
N PHE A 49 7.25 -8.04 -1.23
CA PHE A 49 5.94 -7.69 -0.68
C PHE A 49 5.86 -6.23 -0.20
N ILE A 50 4.64 -5.74 -0.13
CA ILE A 50 4.29 -4.45 0.48
C ILE A 50 3.35 -4.71 1.65
N LYS A 51 3.67 -4.13 2.81
CA LYS A 51 2.84 -4.17 4.00
C LYS A 51 2.15 -2.81 4.16
N LEU A 52 0.83 -2.85 4.12
CA LEU A 52 -0.03 -1.70 4.32
C LEU A 52 -0.63 -1.71 5.73
N ASP A 53 -0.72 -0.52 6.31
CA ASP A 53 -1.59 -0.21 7.43
C ASP A 53 -2.93 0.30 6.88
N THR A 54 -3.98 -0.52 6.93
CA THR A 54 -5.32 -0.15 6.44
C THR A 54 -6.18 0.45 7.55
N SER A 55 -5.56 0.99 8.61
CA SER A 55 -6.27 1.48 9.80
C SER A 55 -6.85 2.87 9.56
N GLU A 56 -7.94 2.97 8.79
CA GLU A 56 -8.67 4.25 8.68
C GLU A 56 -9.80 4.37 9.71
N ARG A 57 -10.44 3.29 10.18
CA ARG A 57 -11.59 3.40 11.13
C ARG A 57 -11.91 2.17 11.99
N TYR A 58 -11.33 1.00 11.76
CA TYR A 58 -11.70 -0.22 12.49
C TYR A 58 -10.46 -1.07 12.76
N LYS A 59 -10.08 -1.18 14.04
CA LYS A 59 -9.23 -2.22 14.65
C LYS A 59 -8.05 -2.74 13.79
N ALA A 60 -6.89 -2.10 13.95
CA ALA A 60 -5.53 -2.63 13.69
C ALA A 60 -5.46 -3.83 12.72
N SER A 61 -5.75 -3.58 11.45
CA SER A 61 -5.62 -4.59 10.41
C SER A 61 -4.47 -4.17 9.50
N GLU A 62 -3.40 -4.96 9.52
CA GLU A 62 -2.29 -4.83 8.60
C GLU A 62 -2.53 -5.78 7.43
N ARG A 63 -2.32 -5.31 6.20
CA ARG A 63 -2.45 -6.12 5.00
C ARG A 63 -1.09 -6.28 4.34
N MET A 64 -0.67 -7.52 4.14
CA MET A 64 0.52 -7.83 3.36
C MET A 64 0.06 -8.25 1.96
N VAL A 65 0.64 -7.65 0.93
CA VAL A 65 0.39 -7.96 -0.48
C VAL A 65 1.72 -8.34 -1.12
N TYR A 66 1.82 -9.54 -1.69
CA TYR A 66 3.04 -9.97 -2.36
C TYR A 66 3.15 -9.42 -3.78
N SER A 67 4.38 -9.23 -4.26
CA SER A 67 4.66 -8.66 -5.59
C SER A 67 4.08 -9.49 -6.76
N TRP A 68 3.77 -10.77 -6.55
CA TRP A 68 3.12 -11.64 -7.55
C TRP A 68 1.58 -11.60 -7.50
N GLU A 69 1.01 -11.14 -6.38
CA GLU A 69 -0.44 -10.93 -6.23
C GLU A 69 -0.82 -9.52 -6.67
N LEU A 70 0.15 -8.61 -6.67
CA LEU A 70 0.00 -7.22 -7.06
C LEU A 70 -0.38 -7.10 -8.53
N ILE A 71 -1.57 -6.53 -8.77
CA ILE A 71 -2.04 -6.19 -10.12
C ILE A 71 -1.67 -4.75 -10.43
N ASP A 72 -2.06 -3.85 -9.53
CA ASP A 72 -1.83 -2.42 -9.69
C ASP A 72 -1.73 -1.73 -8.32
N ILE A 73 -1.09 -0.57 -8.32
CA ILE A 73 -0.90 0.23 -7.12
C ILE A 73 -0.77 1.69 -7.51
N GLU A 74 -1.60 2.50 -6.87
CA GLU A 74 -1.67 3.93 -7.09
C GLU A 74 -1.50 4.68 -5.78
N LYS A 75 -0.78 5.80 -5.86
CA LYS A 75 -0.72 6.74 -4.74
C LYS A 75 -2.04 7.50 -4.70
N VAL A 76 -2.69 7.46 -3.55
CA VAL A 76 -3.92 8.23 -3.31
C VAL A 76 -3.58 9.37 -2.39
N ASP A 77 -3.92 10.58 -2.81
CA ASP A 77 -3.91 11.72 -1.91
C ASP A 77 -5.05 11.56 -0.88
N ASP A 78 -4.78 12.01 0.34
CA ASP A 78 -5.77 12.05 1.43
C ASP A 78 -6.77 13.17 1.12
N GLU A 79 -7.70 12.94 0.19
CA GLU A 79 -8.80 13.86 -0.13
C GLU A 79 -9.88 13.91 0.96
N ASN A 80 -9.57 13.55 2.22
CA ASN A 80 -10.49 13.75 3.33
C ASN A 80 -10.46 15.21 3.86
N GLU A 81 -9.91 16.15 3.10
CA GLU A 81 -9.93 17.60 3.35
C GLU A 81 -10.99 18.36 2.53
N LYS A 82 -12.04 17.69 2.04
CA LYS A 82 -13.25 18.35 1.53
C LYS A 82 -14.52 17.58 1.89
N ASP A 83 -15.13 17.97 3.02
CA ASP A 83 -16.51 18.46 3.01
C ASP A 83 -16.78 19.14 4.37
N ASN A 84 -16.75 20.48 4.36
CA ASN A 84 -17.24 21.35 5.43
C ASN A 84 -18.32 22.26 4.85
#